data_AF-X1LQF9-F1
#
_entry.id   AF-X1LQF9-F1
#
_cell.length_a   1.000
_cell.length_b   1.000
_cell.length_c   1.000
_cell.angle_alpha   90.00
_cell.angle_beta   90.00
_cell.angle_gamma   90.00
#
_symmetry.space_group_name_H-M   'P 1'
#
loop_
_entity.id
_entity.type
_entity.pdbx_description
1 polymer ?
#
loop_
_entity_poly.entity_id
_entity_poly.type
_entity_poly.pdbx_seq_one_letter_code
_entity_poly.pdbx_strand_id
1 'polypeptide(L)'
;PIVGKIKLSDYSLPGLAIILGLVDGFNPCAMWVLAYLISLIMTLKDRGKIWLLVGSFVFASGVLYFLFMTAWLNAFLLIGYYKPVTIVIGLAALGAGTLNIREFIRTKGAIVCEVGDEESRKKTMRRMEKVVFSPLTLAARLRQCP
;
A
#
# COMPACT_ATOMS: atom_id res chain seq x y z
N PRO A 1 5.19 -31.33 -10.98
CA PRO A 1 5.22 -30.08 -10.18
C PRO A 1 5.37 -28.76 -10.99
N ILE A 2 5.38 -28.80 -12.32
CA ILE A 2 5.30 -27.60 -13.18
C ILE A 2 4.02 -27.59 -14.06
N VAL A 3 3.39 -28.75 -14.23
CA VAL A 3 2.04 -28.91 -14.77
C VAL A 3 1.39 -30.06 -14.00
N GLY A 4 0.42 -29.78 -13.14
CA GLY A 4 -0.28 -30.80 -12.34
C GLY A 4 -1.09 -30.18 -11.20
N LYS A 5 -2.34 -30.62 -11.02
CA LYS A 5 -3.27 -30.10 -10.01
C LYS A 5 -2.71 -30.36 -8.62
N ILE A 6 -2.28 -29.30 -7.93
CA ILE A 6 -1.93 -29.33 -6.52
C ILE A 6 -3.22 -29.67 -5.76
N LYS A 7 -3.26 -30.83 -5.08
CA LYS A 7 -4.36 -31.16 -4.19
C LYS A 7 -4.16 -30.38 -2.89
N LEU A 8 -4.87 -29.26 -2.75
CA LEU A 8 -4.81 -28.43 -1.54
C LEU A 8 -5.30 -29.18 -0.27
N SER A 9 -6.00 -30.31 -0.43
CA SER A 9 -6.48 -31.15 0.69
C SER A 9 -5.37 -31.86 1.48
N ASP A 10 -4.16 -31.98 0.95
CA ASP A 10 -3.05 -32.70 1.61
C ASP A 10 -2.10 -31.76 2.39
N TYR A 11 -2.31 -30.44 2.32
CA TYR A 11 -1.52 -29.46 3.06
C TYR A 11 -2.21 -29.04 4.36
N SER A 12 -1.45 -28.95 5.45
CA SER A 12 -1.95 -28.41 6.71
C SER A 12 -2.32 -26.93 6.54
N LEU A 13 -3.58 -26.60 6.87
CA LEU A 13 -4.12 -25.24 6.88
C LEU A 13 -3.18 -24.17 7.48
N PRO A 14 -2.50 -24.40 8.63
CA PRO A 14 -1.54 -23.43 9.17
C PRO A 14 -0.28 -23.27 8.31
N GLY A 15 0.20 -24.33 7.64
CA GLY A 15 1.36 -24.25 6.76
C GLY A 15 1.07 -23.36 5.54
N LEU A 16 -0.12 -23.50 4.95
CA LEU A 16 -0.55 -22.65 3.84
C LEU A 16 -0.70 -21.19 4.27
N ALA A 17 -1.24 -20.94 5.47
CA ALA A 17 -1.38 -19.59 6.01
C ALA A 17 -0.02 -18.90 6.22
N ILE A 18 0.99 -19.63 6.72
CA ILE A 18 2.35 -19.09 6.90
C ILE A 18 2.96 -18.74 5.53
N ILE A 19 2.84 -19.61 4.53
CA ILE A 19 3.40 -19.39 3.20
C ILE A 19 2.73 -18.19 2.53
N LEU A 20 1.39 -18.12 2.53
CA LEU A 20 0.65 -17.02 1.93
C LEU A 20 0.91 -15.69 2.65
N GLY A 21 1.00 -15.71 3.98
CA GLY A 21 1.36 -14.53 4.78
C GLY A 21 2.77 -14.03 4.49
N LEU A 22 3.74 -14.95 4.28
CA LEU A 22 5.10 -14.58 3.84
C LEU A 22 5.07 -13.92 2.46
N VAL A 23 4.37 -14.51 1.49
CA VAL A 23 4.26 -13.95 0.14
C VAL A 23 3.60 -12.57 0.16
N ASP A 24 2.56 -12.38 0.98
CA ASP A 24 1.91 -11.06 1.14
C ASP A 24 2.82 -10.05 1.85
N GLY A 25 3.65 -10.49 2.80
CA GLY A 25 4.65 -9.64 3.46
C GLY A 25 5.75 -9.11 2.51
N PHE A 26 6.09 -9.87 1.46
CA PHE A 26 7.02 -9.44 0.42
C PHE A 26 6.37 -8.59 -0.68
N ASN A 27 5.06 -8.33 -0.61
CA ASN A 27 4.38 -7.41 -1.52
C ASN A 27 4.94 -5.99 -1.31
N PRO A 28 5.35 -5.25 -2.38
CA PRO A 28 5.85 -3.90 -2.23
C PRO A 28 4.90 -3.01 -1.42
N CYS A 29 3.58 -3.17 -1.56
CA CYS A 29 2.59 -2.41 -0.80
C CYS A 29 2.68 -2.67 0.72
N ALA A 30 2.80 -3.94 1.14
CA ALA A 30 2.90 -4.31 2.54
C ALA A 30 4.25 -3.91 3.14
N MET A 31 5.32 -4.03 2.35
CA MET A 31 6.67 -3.65 2.76
C MET A 31 6.78 -2.17 3.15
N TRP A 32 6.16 -1.26 2.38
CA TRP A 32 6.17 0.18 2.70
C TRP A 32 5.45 0.49 4.01
N VAL A 33 4.32 -0.16 4.26
CA VAL A 33 3.57 -0.01 5.52
C VAL A 33 4.40 -0.51 6.71
N LEU A 34 5.08 -1.66 6.55
CA LEU A 34 5.94 -2.21 7.59
C LEU A 34 7.12 -1.27 7.89
N ALA A 35 7.78 -0.74 6.86
CA ALA A 35 8.87 0.21 7.03
C ALA A 35 8.41 1.48 7.76
N TYR A 36 7.23 2.00 7.40
CA TYR A 36 6.61 3.13 8.08
C TYR A 36 6.33 2.83 9.57
N LEU A 37 5.77 1.66 9.86
CA LEU A 37 5.47 1.23 11.23
C LEU A 37 6.75 1.12 12.07
N ILE A 38 7.82 0.53 11.52
CA ILE A 38 9.11 0.41 12.21
C ILE A 38 9.71 1.79 12.48
N SER A 39 9.68 2.70 11.50
CA SER A 39 10.17 4.08 11.67
C SER A 39 9.46 4.82 12.80
N LEU A 40 8.14 4.65 12.89
CA LEU A 40 7.34 5.24 13.96
C LEU A 40 7.71 4.66 15.34
N ILE A 41 7.89 3.33 15.42
CA ILE A 41 8.30 2.64 16.64
C ILE A 41 9.69 3.10 17.10
N MET A 42 10.64 3.30 16.19
CA MET A 42 11.98 3.77 16.55
C MET A 42 11.98 5.17 17.17
N THR A 43 11.00 6.00 16.82
CA THR A 43 10.83 7.35 17.39
C THR A 43 10.17 7.31 18.77
N LEU A 44 9.42 6.25 19.08
CA LEU A 44 8.72 6.05 20.34
C LEU A 44 9.62 5.32 21.36
N LYS A 45 9.96 5.99 22.46
CA LYS A 45 10.82 5.44 23.53
C LYS A 45 10.06 4.63 24.59
N ASP A 46 8.73 4.77 24.64
CA ASP A 46 7.86 4.11 25.61
C ASP A 46 7.35 2.74 25.13
N ARG A 47 7.70 1.68 25.87
CA ARG A 47 7.29 0.29 25.58
C ARG A 47 5.77 0.10 25.55
N GLY A 48 5.02 0.80 26.41
CA GLY A 48 3.56 0.71 26.44
C GLY A 48 2.89 1.27 25.19
N LYS A 49 3.40 2.37 24.64
CA LYS A 49 2.89 2.97 23.40
C LYS A 49 3.20 2.08 22.19
N ILE A 50 4.38 1.46 22.17
CA ILE A 50 4.75 0.50 21.12
C ILE A 50 3.78 -0.69 21.10
N TRP A 51 3.46 -1.27 22.27
CA TRP A 51 2.56 -2.41 22.36
C TRP A 51 1.13 -2.07 21.95
N LEU A 52 0.62 -0.90 22.34
CA LEU A 52 -0.68 -0.40 21.89
C LEU A 52 -0.73 -0.17 20.37
N LEU A 53 0.33 0.39 19.80
CA LEU A 53 0.37 0.73 18.38
C LEU A 53 0.48 -0.53 17.51
N VAL A 54 1.41 -1.43 17.81
CA VAL A 54 1.54 -2.70 17.10
C VAL A 54 0.32 -3.58 17.34
N GLY A 55 -0.17 -3.65 18.57
CA GLY A 55 -1.34 -4.45 18.93
C GLY A 55 -2.60 -3.99 18.21
N SER A 56 -2.90 -2.68 18.20
CA SER A 56 -4.05 -2.13 17.47
C SER A 56 -3.92 -2.32 15.96
N PHE A 57 -2.72 -2.18 15.41
CA PHE A 57 -2.46 -2.42 13.98
C PHE A 57 -2.72 -3.87 13.58
N VAL A 58 -2.16 -4.85 14.31
CA VAL A 58 -2.36 -6.28 14.04
C VAL A 58 -3.83 -6.67 14.26
N PHE A 59 -4.45 -6.16 15.32
CA PHE A 59 -5.86 -6.42 15.61
C PHE A 59 -6.78 -5.88 14.51
N ALA A 60 -6.61 -4.61 14.12
CA ALA A 60 -7.39 -4.01 13.04
C ALA A 60 -7.19 -4.74 11.71
N SER A 61 -5.95 -5.09 11.37
CA SER A 61 -5.64 -5.85 10.15
C SER A 61 -6.29 -7.23 10.17
N GLY A 62 -6.22 -7.95 11.31
CA GLY A 62 -6.85 -9.25 11.48
C GLY A 62 -8.38 -9.19 11.36
N VAL A 63 -9.02 -8.22 12.01
CA VAL A 63 -10.47 -7.99 11.91
C VAL A 63 -10.89 -7.66 10.49
N LEU A 64 -10.14 -6.78 9.82
CA LEU A 64 -10.41 -6.39 8.43
C LEU A 64 -10.27 -7.59 7.48
N TYR A 65 -9.20 -8.38 7.62
CA TYR A 65 -9.00 -9.60 6.82
C TYR A 65 -10.11 -10.62 7.05
N PHE A 66 -10.52 -10.82 8.31
CA PHE A 66 -11.63 -11.71 8.64
C PHE A 66 -12.96 -11.22 8.05
N LEU A 67 -13.25 -9.92 8.13
CA LEU A 67 -14.43 -9.30 7.53
C LEU A 67 -14.42 -9.44 6.02
N PHE A 68 -13.31 -9.17 5.34
CA PHE A 68 -13.23 -9.37 3.90
C PHE A 68 -13.44 -10.83 3.52
N MET A 69 -12.77 -11.77 4.18
CA MET A 69 -12.94 -13.20 3.86
C MET A 69 -14.38 -13.67 4.07
N THR A 70 -15.07 -13.20 5.10
CA THR A 70 -16.45 -13.60 5.39
C THR A 70 -17.49 -12.87 4.53
N ALA A 71 -17.41 -11.54 4.46
CA ALA A 71 -18.35 -10.72 3.71
C ALA A 71 -18.26 -10.96 2.20
N TRP A 72 -17.04 -11.07 1.67
CA TRP A 72 -16.81 -11.24 0.24
C TRP A 72 -17.19 -12.65 -0.24
N LEU A 73 -16.89 -13.68 0.56
CA LEU A 73 -17.33 -15.05 0.28
C LEU A 73 -18.86 -15.16 0.30
N ASN A 74 -19.51 -14.54 1.29
CA ASN A 74 -20.97 -14.55 1.40
C ASN A 74 -21.64 -13.76 0.26
N ALA A 75 -21.08 -12.59 -0.09
CA ALA A 75 -21.54 -11.80 -1.23
C ALA A 75 -21.42 -12.59 -2.55
N PHE A 76 -20.32 -13.33 -2.74
CA PHE A 76 -20.14 -14.17 -3.92
C PHE A 76 -21.05 -15.39 -3.97
N LEU A 77 -21.36 -16.02 -2.83
CA LEU A 77 -22.35 -17.10 -2.77
C LEU A 77 -23.77 -16.59 -3.07
N LEU A 78 -24.14 -15.42 -2.53
CA LEU A 78 -25.46 -14.80 -2.74
C LEU A 78 -25.68 -14.37 -4.19
N ILE A 79 -24.65 -13.82 -4.82
CA ILE A 79 -24.75 -13.28 -6.18
C ILE A 79 -24.51 -14.39 -7.22
N GLY A 80 -23.56 -15.32 -7.01
CA GLY A 80 -23.26 -16.39 -7.97
C GLY A 80 -22.46 -15.95 -9.21
N TYR A 81 -21.94 -14.72 -9.25
CA TYR A 81 -21.23 -14.10 -10.40
C TYR A 81 -19.70 -14.19 -10.30
N TYR A 82 -19.13 -15.29 -9.82
CA TYR A 82 -17.66 -15.40 -9.68
C TYR A 82 -16.88 -15.20 -11.00
N LYS A 83 -17.44 -15.68 -12.13
CA LYS A 83 -16.78 -15.61 -13.45
C LYS A 83 -16.69 -14.19 -14.03
N PRO A 84 -17.80 -13.44 -14.22
CA PRO A 84 -17.73 -12.12 -14.82
C PRO A 84 -16.95 -11.12 -13.95
N VAL A 85 -17.03 -11.21 -12.61
CA VAL A 85 -16.24 -10.36 -11.71
C VAL A 85 -14.74 -10.58 -11.93
N THR A 86 -14.31 -11.84 -12.04
CA THR A 86 -12.90 -12.17 -12.32
C THR A 86 -12.44 -11.62 -13.67
N ILE A 87 -13.28 -11.67 -14.70
CA ILE A 87 -12.95 -11.13 -16.04
C ILE A 87 -12.79 -9.61 -15.99
N VAL A 88 -13.69 -8.90 -15.31
CA VAL A 88 -13.61 -7.44 -15.17
C VAL A 88 -12.35 -7.01 -14.42
N ILE A 89 -12.05 -7.66 -13.29
CA ILE A 89 -10.84 -7.36 -12.51
C ILE A 89 -9.58 -7.68 -13.32
N GLY A 90 -9.57 -8.79 -14.05
CA GLY A 90 -8.46 -9.16 -14.94
C GLY A 90 -8.22 -8.14 -16.04
N LEU A 91 -9.28 -7.66 -16.70
CA LEU A 91 -9.17 -6.60 -17.72
C LEU A 91 -8.68 -5.28 -17.13
N ALA A 92 -9.19 -4.88 -15.96
CA ALA A 92 -8.74 -3.68 -15.26
C ALA A 92 -7.26 -3.78 -14.88
N ALA A 93 -6.83 -4.93 -14.37
CA ALA A 93 -5.43 -5.20 -14.02
C ALA A 93 -4.51 -5.17 -15.25
N LEU A 94 -4.93 -5.76 -16.38
CA LEU A 94 -4.19 -5.69 -17.64
C LEU A 94 -4.09 -4.25 -18.16
N GLY A 95 -5.17 -3.48 -18.08
CA GLY A 95 -5.19 -2.07 -18.46
C GLY A 95 -4.25 -1.23 -17.60
N ALA A 96 -4.40 -1.28 -16.27
CA ALA A 96 -3.57 -0.56 -15.32
C ALA A 96 -2.09 -0.99 -15.40
N GLY A 97 -1.82 -2.28 -15.57
CA GLY A 97 -0.47 -2.82 -15.74
C GLY A 97 0.17 -2.34 -17.04
N THR A 98 -0.57 -2.35 -18.15
CA THR A 98 -0.07 -1.88 -19.46
C THR A 98 0.23 -0.39 -19.43
N LEU A 99 -0.61 0.43 -18.79
CA LEU A 99 -0.36 1.86 -18.62
C LEU A 99 0.89 2.10 -17.75
N ASN A 100 1.00 1.39 -16.62
CA ASN A 100 2.19 1.49 -15.75
C ASN A 100 3.48 1.10 -16.47
N ILE A 101 3.48 0.02 -17.26
CA ILE A 101 4.65 -0.43 -18.03
C ILE A 101 4.99 0.56 -19.15
N ARG A 102 3.98 1.07 -19.88
CA ARG A 102 4.20 2.08 -20.92
C ARG A 102 4.83 3.34 -20.35
N GLU A 103 4.35 3.81 -19.22
CA GLU A 103 4.89 4.99 -18.56
C GLU A 103 6.30 4.70 -18.03
N PHE A 104 6.54 3.54 -17.41
CA PHE A 104 7.89 3.15 -16.95
C PHE A 104 8.94 3.08 -18.08
N ILE A 105 8.56 2.58 -19.26
CA ILE A 105 9.45 2.49 -20.44
C ILE A 105 9.69 3.88 -21.04
N ARG A 106 8.65 4.73 -21.12
CA ARG A 106 8.76 6.09 -21.67
C ARG A 106 9.59 7.00 -20.76
N THR A 107 9.45 6.83 -19.45
CA THR A 107 10.11 7.63 -18.40
C THR A 107 11.49 7.07 -18.00
N LYS A 108 11.99 6.03 -18.67
CA LYS A 108 13.34 5.43 -18.47
C LYS A 108 13.73 5.26 -16.98
N GLY A 109 12.84 4.69 -16.17
CA GLY A 109 13.18 4.25 -14.82
C GLY A 109 13.16 5.30 -13.70
N ALA A 110 12.59 6.50 -13.93
CA ALA A 110 12.26 7.38 -12.82
C ALA A 110 10.88 7.00 -12.26
N ILE A 111 10.81 6.57 -10.98
CA ILE A 111 9.57 6.28 -10.24
C ILE A 111 8.87 7.60 -9.84
N VAL A 112 8.70 8.48 -10.81
CA VAL A 112 7.98 9.75 -10.69
C VAL A 112 7.02 9.76 -11.85
N CYS A 113 5.72 9.83 -11.53
CA CYS A 113 4.68 10.09 -12.51
C CYS A 113 5.13 11.22 -13.43
N GLU A 114 4.87 11.10 -14.72
CA GLU A 114 5.08 12.18 -15.69
C GLU A 114 4.08 13.30 -15.33
N VAL A 115 4.41 14.09 -14.31
CA VAL A 115 3.76 15.35 -14.02
C VAL A 115 4.14 16.23 -15.21
N GLY A 116 3.23 16.25 -16.20
CA GLY A 116 3.42 16.90 -17.48
C GLY A 116 4.08 18.26 -17.33
N ASP A 117 5.09 18.47 -18.16
CA ASP A 117 5.88 19.68 -18.30
C ASP A 117 6.73 20.10 -17.08
N GLU A 118 8.03 20.25 -17.34
CA GLU A 118 9.01 20.78 -16.39
C GLU A 118 8.62 22.18 -15.88
N GLU A 119 7.88 22.93 -16.70
CA GLU A 119 7.33 24.24 -16.40
C GLU A 119 6.16 24.18 -15.39
N SER A 120 5.25 23.20 -15.53
CA SER A 120 4.15 22.94 -14.58
C SER A 120 4.69 22.53 -13.21
N ARG A 121 5.73 21.69 -13.18
CA ARG A 121 6.39 21.26 -11.94
C ARG A 121 7.08 22.43 -11.24
N LYS A 122 7.78 23.30 -11.97
CA LYS A 122 8.37 24.55 -11.42
C LYS A 122 7.29 25.51 -10.92
N LYS A 123 6.16 25.64 -11.61
CA LYS A 123 5.04 26.52 -11.20
C LYS A 123 4.33 25.98 -9.95
N THR A 124 4.17 24.67 -9.85
CA THR A 124 3.52 24.00 -8.70
C THR A 124 4.47 23.97 -7.49
N MET A 125 5.76 23.70 -7.70
CA MET A 125 6.82 23.84 -6.69
C MET A 125 6.90 25.27 -6.16
N ARG A 126 6.91 26.30 -7.03
CA ARG A 126 6.89 27.72 -6.61
C ARG A 126 5.62 28.10 -5.84
N ARG A 127 4.47 27.51 -6.17
CA ARG A 127 3.23 27.69 -5.40
C ARG A 127 3.30 27.01 -4.05
N MET A 128 3.83 25.79 -3.98
CA MET A 128 4.07 25.08 -2.73
C MET A 128 5.10 25.80 -1.86
N GLU A 129 6.22 26.27 -2.41
CA GLU A 129 7.19 27.13 -1.71
C GLU A 129 6.52 28.41 -1.21
N LYS A 130 5.71 29.10 -2.01
CA LYS A 130 4.98 30.29 -1.52
C LYS A 130 4.03 29.98 -0.35
N VAL A 131 3.46 28.78 -0.30
CA VAL A 131 2.54 28.34 0.76
C VAL A 131 3.30 27.83 2.00
N VAL A 132 4.45 27.18 1.82
CA VAL A 132 5.33 26.69 2.89
C VAL A 132 6.15 27.82 3.50
N PHE A 133 6.57 28.80 2.70
CA PHE A 133 7.25 30.02 3.13
C PHE A 133 6.28 31.16 3.49
N SER A 134 4.97 30.99 3.29
CA SER A 134 4.00 31.89 3.94
C SER A 134 3.94 31.56 5.43
N PRO A 135 4.32 32.49 6.31
CA PRO A 135 4.54 32.21 7.72
C PRO A 135 3.20 32.11 8.45
N LEU A 136 2.79 30.89 8.80
CA LEU A 136 1.82 30.65 9.88
C LEU A 136 2.65 30.03 11.01
N THR A 137 3.09 30.71 12.07
CA THR A 137 2.49 31.80 12.85
C THR A 137 3.60 32.46 13.70
N LEU A 138 3.75 33.78 13.59
CA LEU A 138 4.38 34.79 14.49
C LEU A 138 5.70 34.54 15.29
N ALA A 139 6.08 33.33 15.69
CA ALA A 139 7.24 33.08 16.55
C ALA A 139 8.57 32.86 15.80
N ALA A 140 8.51 32.46 14.53
CA ALA A 140 9.71 32.19 13.72
C ALA A 140 10.34 33.46 13.09
N ARG A 141 9.67 34.62 13.18
CA ARG A 141 10.09 35.86 12.49
C ARG A 141 11.15 36.68 13.22
N LEU A 142 11.55 36.31 14.44
CA LEU A 142 12.42 37.13 15.29
C LEU A 142 13.73 36.46 15.72
N ARG A 143 14.03 35.22 15.31
CA ARG A 143 15.12 34.47 15.98
C ARG A 143 16.19 33.79 15.13
N GLN A 144 16.28 34.03 13.82
CA GLN A 144 17.38 33.46 13.03
C GLN A 144 17.98 34.46 12.02
N CYS A 145 18.62 35.49 12.57
CA CYS A 145 19.82 36.17 12.06
C CYS A 145 20.64 36.48 13.32
N PRO A 146 21.93 36.13 13.47
CA PRO A 146 22.83 35.32 12.65
C PRO A 146 22.94 33.85 13.11
#